data_AF-A0A6A4V261-F1
#
_entry.id   AF-A0A6A4V261-F1
#
_cell.length_a   1.000
_cell.length_b   1.000
_cell.length_c   1.000
_cell.angle_alpha   90.00
_cell.angle_beta   90.00
_cell.angle_gamma   90.00
#
_symmetry.space_group_name_H-M   'P 1'
#
loop_
_entity.id
_entity.type
_entity.pdbx_description
1 polymer ?
#
loop_
_entity_poly.entity_id
_entity_poly.type
_entity_poly.pdbx_seq_one_letter_code
_entity_poly.pdbx_strand_id
1 'polypeptide(L)'
;MEAPLDVWDPNDIDVAHRLGNKNRSGTRPVIVKFTRFEKRQELYAARKRIRSAELGRGSPITATEAENVFIADSLTKHNQSIMFAARQLKRKGKLFATWSDTGKLKVRVTSEAPTKIIKSLADLQKLVGDDPALEPAPETAEPGRASANRPDLSAAGEEGDGFRPVPGRGGSGRKQK
;
A
#
# COMPACT_ATOMS: atom_id res chain seq x y z
N MET A 1 -30.94 9.05 2.15
CA MET A 1 -29.96 10.07 2.58
C MET A 1 -28.61 9.60 2.10
N GLU A 2 -28.19 10.04 0.91
CA GLU A 2 -26.80 9.85 0.47
C GLU A 2 -25.89 10.62 1.42
N ALA A 3 -24.84 9.97 1.93
CA ALA A 3 -23.80 10.68 2.64
C ALA A 3 -23.21 11.74 1.69
N PRO A 4 -22.93 12.97 2.16
CA PRO A 4 -22.34 13.97 1.30
C PRO A 4 -21.02 13.42 0.74
N LEU A 5 -20.80 13.61 -0.56
CA LEU A 5 -19.48 13.41 -1.14
C LEU A 5 -18.51 14.29 -0.34
N ASP A 6 -17.59 13.68 0.40
CA ASP A 6 -16.63 14.39 1.25
C ASP A 6 -15.87 15.41 0.39
N VAL A 7 -16.27 16.67 0.48
CA VAL A 7 -15.63 17.76 -0.26
C VAL A 7 -14.25 17.98 0.35
N TRP A 8 -13.24 18.00 -0.51
CA TRP A 8 -11.86 18.32 -0.17
C TRP A 8 -11.67 19.83 -0.26
N ASP A 9 -11.24 20.45 0.82
CA ASP A 9 -10.91 21.88 0.85
C ASP A 9 -9.38 22.06 0.79
N PRO A 10 -8.85 23.10 0.12
CA PRO A 10 -7.42 23.41 0.15
C PRO A 10 -6.83 23.50 1.58
N ASN A 11 -7.62 23.91 2.58
CA ASN A 11 -7.22 23.97 3.99
C ASN A 11 -7.13 22.60 4.69
N ASP A 12 -7.50 21.51 4.02
CA ASP A 12 -7.27 20.14 4.54
C ASP A 12 -5.78 19.74 4.44
N ILE A 13 -4.99 20.47 3.64
CA ILE A 13 -3.55 20.29 3.47
C ILE A 13 -2.83 21.43 4.19
N ASP A 14 -1.97 21.06 5.14
CA ASP A 14 -1.11 22.01 5.87
C ASP A 14 0.11 22.37 5.02
N VAL A 15 0.86 21.35 4.60
CA VAL A 15 2.10 21.51 3.83
C VAL A 15 2.23 20.40 2.80
N ALA A 16 2.60 20.76 1.57
CA ALA A 16 2.99 19.80 0.53
C ALA A 16 4.28 20.25 -0.17
N HIS A 17 5.26 19.35 -0.28
CA HIS A 17 6.49 19.64 -1.00
C HIS A 17 7.14 18.38 -1.58
N ARG A 18 8.02 18.58 -2.57
CA ARG A 18 8.79 17.48 -3.17
C ARG A 18 10.04 17.16 -2.35
N LEU A 19 10.31 15.88 -2.16
CA LEU A 19 11.52 15.41 -1.48
C LEU A 19 12.71 15.27 -2.45
N GLY A 20 13.93 15.32 -1.91
CA GLY A 20 15.18 15.12 -2.64
C GLY A 20 15.64 16.33 -3.47
N ASN A 21 16.82 16.19 -4.10
CA ASN A 21 17.43 17.25 -4.90
C ASN A 21 16.62 17.57 -6.16
N LYS A 22 16.57 18.85 -6.55
CA LYS A 22 15.96 19.31 -7.81
C LYS A 22 16.67 18.73 -9.04
N ASN A 23 17.97 18.48 -8.95
CA ASN A 23 18.78 17.93 -10.05
C ASN A 23 18.72 16.41 -10.15
N ARG A 24 17.90 15.73 -9.33
CA ARG A 24 17.74 14.28 -9.42
C ARG A 24 16.96 13.94 -10.70
N SER A 25 17.51 13.06 -11.52
CA SER A 25 16.79 12.47 -12.65
C SER A 25 15.60 11.65 -12.13
N GLY A 26 14.40 11.89 -12.68
CA GLY A 26 13.16 11.16 -12.37
C GLY A 26 12.13 11.90 -11.50
N THR A 27 10.96 11.29 -11.37
CA THR A 27 9.82 11.85 -10.62
C THR A 27 10.12 11.92 -9.12
N ARG A 28 10.15 13.13 -8.58
CA ARG A 28 10.40 13.36 -7.14
C ARG A 28 9.14 13.07 -6.33
N PRO A 29 9.21 12.25 -5.26
CA PRO A 29 8.06 11.98 -4.41
C PRO A 29 7.60 13.26 -3.71
N VAL A 30 6.29 13.36 -3.49
CA VAL A 30 5.65 14.46 -2.76
C VAL A 30 5.34 13.97 -1.36
N ILE A 31 5.74 14.74 -0.35
CA ILE A 31 5.27 14.55 1.02
C ILE A 31 4.16 15.55 1.29
N VAL A 32 3.09 15.08 1.93
CA VAL A 32 1.91 15.88 2.26
C VAL A 32 1.61 15.72 3.74
N LYS A 33 1.48 16.85 4.43
CA LYS A 33 0.97 16.93 5.79
C LYS A 33 -0.46 17.45 5.73
N PHE A 34 -1.37 16.71 6.34
CA PHE A 34 -2.78 17.08 6.46
C PHE A 34 -3.01 17.88 7.73
N THR A 35 -3.96 18.81 7.71
CA THR A 35 -4.37 19.54 8.92
C THR A 35 -5.16 18.65 9.88
N ARG A 36 -5.94 17.70 9.32
CA ARG A 36 -6.80 16.78 10.09
C ARG A 36 -6.43 15.33 9.84
N PHE A 37 -6.58 14.51 10.88
CA PHE A 37 -6.27 13.08 10.80
C PHE A 37 -7.29 12.32 9.94
N GLU A 38 -8.56 12.71 10.01
CA GLU A 38 -9.68 12.11 9.30
C GLU A 38 -9.50 12.23 7.78
N LYS A 39 -9.07 13.40 7.29
CA LYS A 39 -8.78 13.64 5.87
C LYS A 39 -7.66 12.76 5.34
N ARG A 40 -6.63 12.52 6.16
CA ARG A 40 -5.61 11.51 5.83
C ARG A 40 -6.25 10.12 5.74
N GLN A 41 -7.12 9.72 6.67
CA GLN A 41 -7.78 8.41 6.62
C GLN A 41 -8.68 8.25 5.39
N GLU A 42 -9.44 9.29 5.02
CA GLU A 42 -10.25 9.35 3.81
C GLU A 42 -9.39 9.06 2.55
N LEU A 43 -8.22 9.71 2.43
CA LEU A 43 -7.28 9.43 1.33
C LEU A 43 -6.81 7.98 1.31
N TYR A 44 -6.45 7.43 2.48
CA TYR A 44 -5.95 6.06 2.57
C TYR A 44 -7.04 5.02 2.26
N ALA A 45 -8.29 5.30 2.63
CA ALA A 45 -9.43 4.47 2.25
C ALA A 45 -9.68 4.56 0.74
N ALA A 46 -9.67 5.77 0.18
CA ALA A 46 -9.87 6.02 -1.26
C ALA A 46 -8.73 5.47 -2.13
N ARG A 47 -7.51 5.34 -1.61
CA ARG A 47 -6.35 4.75 -2.33
C ARG A 47 -6.65 3.39 -2.95
N LYS A 48 -7.55 2.59 -2.36
CA LYS A 48 -7.94 1.29 -2.92
C LYS A 48 -8.60 1.44 -4.29
N ARG A 49 -9.37 2.51 -4.51
CA ARG A 49 -10.08 2.83 -5.75
C ARG A 49 -9.14 3.20 -6.90
N ILE A 50 -8.02 3.87 -6.57
CA ILE A 50 -6.96 4.20 -7.54
C ILE A 50 -6.38 2.91 -8.15
N ARG A 51 -6.22 1.86 -7.34
CA ARG A 51 -5.67 0.59 -7.82
C ARG A 51 -6.67 -0.29 -8.57
N SER A 52 -7.97 -0.15 -8.31
CA SER A 52 -9.01 -0.88 -9.05
C SER A 52 -9.40 -0.21 -10.37
N ALA A 53 -8.71 0.89 -10.76
CA ALA A 53 -9.01 1.68 -11.95
C ALA A 53 -10.48 2.14 -12.04
N GLU A 54 -11.19 2.20 -10.91
CA GLU A 54 -12.53 2.77 -10.77
C GLU A 54 -12.46 4.30 -10.79
N LEU A 55 -11.81 4.83 -11.82
CA LEU A 55 -11.74 6.26 -12.06
C LEU A 55 -13.08 6.66 -12.66
N GLY A 56 -13.81 7.53 -11.96
CA GLY A 56 -15.09 8.06 -12.44
C GLY A 56 -14.94 8.76 -13.79
N ARG A 57 -16.03 8.82 -14.57
CA ARG A 57 -16.09 9.64 -15.78
C ARG A 57 -15.71 11.08 -15.42
N GLY A 58 -14.64 11.60 -16.04
CA GLY A 58 -14.10 12.93 -15.75
C GLY A 58 -12.86 12.97 -14.85
N SER A 59 -12.28 11.82 -14.49
CA SER A 59 -10.98 11.78 -13.82
C SER A 59 -9.90 12.53 -14.61
N PRO A 60 -9.07 13.38 -13.96
CA PRO A 60 -7.98 14.10 -14.61
C PRO A 60 -6.77 13.20 -14.94
N ILE A 61 -6.78 11.95 -14.46
CA ILE A 61 -5.73 10.96 -14.72
C ILE A 61 -6.31 9.72 -15.38
N THR A 62 -5.52 9.08 -16.22
CA THR A 62 -5.84 7.79 -16.85
C THR A 62 -5.65 6.62 -15.88
N ALA A 63 -6.26 5.47 -16.20
CA ALA A 63 -6.07 4.24 -15.42
C ALA A 63 -4.60 3.81 -15.34
N THR A 64 -3.86 3.96 -16.44
CA THR A 64 -2.42 3.63 -16.52
C THR A 64 -1.58 4.55 -15.65
N GLU A 65 -1.87 5.85 -15.61
CA GLU A 65 -1.18 6.79 -14.71
C GLU A 65 -1.50 6.48 -13.25
N ALA A 66 -2.77 6.19 -12.93
CA ALA A 66 -3.21 5.83 -11.59
C ALA A 66 -2.51 4.57 -11.07
N GLU A 67 -2.27 3.57 -11.91
CA GLU A 67 -1.53 2.35 -11.54
C GLU A 67 -0.09 2.64 -11.10
N ASN A 68 0.52 3.65 -11.71
CA ASN A 68 1.89 4.09 -11.41
C ASN A 68 1.98 4.98 -10.16
N VAL A 69 0.85 5.38 -9.56
CA VAL A 69 0.83 6.18 -8.33
C VAL A 69 0.93 5.30 -7.09
N PHE A 70 1.98 5.53 -6.29
CA PHE A 70 2.17 4.89 -5.00
C PHE A 70 2.00 5.87 -3.85
N ILE A 71 0.96 5.65 -3.04
CA ILE A 71 0.71 6.39 -1.79
C ILE A 71 1.13 5.51 -0.62
N ALA A 72 2.05 5.98 0.22
CA ALA A 72 2.49 5.27 1.42
C ALA A 72 2.67 6.21 2.60
N ASP A 73 2.74 5.61 3.79
CA ASP A 73 2.98 6.34 5.03
C ASP A 73 4.40 6.87 5.11
N SER A 74 4.54 8.08 5.64
CA SER A 74 5.84 8.68 5.88
C SER A 74 6.41 8.13 7.18
N LEU A 75 7.16 7.03 7.07
CA LEU A 75 7.80 6.37 8.20
C LEU A 75 9.14 7.04 8.54
N THR A 76 9.55 6.98 9.82
CA THR A 76 10.92 7.32 10.23
C THR A 76 11.92 6.36 9.59
N LYS A 77 13.20 6.74 9.45
CA LYS A 77 14.25 5.86 8.91
C LYS A 77 14.30 4.50 9.61
N HIS A 78 14.15 4.50 10.93
CA HIS A 78 14.09 3.29 11.75
C HIS A 78 12.88 2.41 11.37
N ASN A 79 11.69 3.00 11.27
CA ASN A 79 10.50 2.23 10.88
C ASN A 79 10.59 1.75 9.42
N GLN A 80 11.26 2.51 8.54
CA GLN A 80 11.51 2.10 7.16
C GLN A 80 12.40 0.85 7.10
N SER A 81 13.46 0.76 7.92
CA SER A 81 14.35 -0.42 7.93
C SER A 81 13.64 -1.67 8.43
N ILE A 82 12.85 -1.55 9.51
CA ILE A 82 12.03 -2.66 10.02
C ILE A 82 11.01 -3.11 8.96
N MET A 83 10.32 -2.16 8.33
CA MET A 83 9.33 -2.47 7.30
C MET A 83 9.96 -3.06 6.04
N PHE A 84 11.19 -2.69 5.70
CA PHE A 84 11.96 -3.32 4.64
C PHE A 84 12.24 -4.79 4.97
N ALA A 85 12.79 -5.09 6.14
CA ALA A 85 13.02 -6.46 6.61
C ALA A 85 11.73 -7.29 6.59
N ALA A 86 10.63 -6.75 7.12
CA ALA A 86 9.32 -7.41 7.11
C ALA A 86 8.82 -7.74 5.69
N ARG A 87 9.04 -6.86 4.71
CA ARG A 87 8.69 -7.13 3.29
C ARG A 87 9.57 -8.22 2.69
N GLN A 88 10.86 -8.25 3.03
CA GLN A 88 11.75 -9.32 2.59
C GLN A 88 11.32 -10.68 3.16
N LEU A 89 10.91 -10.73 4.43
CA LEU A 89 10.36 -11.93 5.06
C LEU A 89 9.03 -12.37 4.42
N LYS A 90 8.15 -11.42 4.06
CA LYS A 90 6.94 -11.71 3.29
C LYS A 90 7.27 -12.36 1.93
N ARG A 91 8.26 -11.82 1.20
CA ARG A 91 8.69 -12.38 -0.10
C ARG A 91 9.24 -13.80 0.02
N LYS A 92 9.83 -14.15 1.17
CA LYS A 92 10.29 -15.50 1.51
C LYS A 92 9.18 -16.43 2.02
N GLY A 93 7.93 -15.98 2.08
CA GLY A 93 6.81 -16.78 2.59
C GLY A 93 6.76 -16.92 4.12
N LYS A 94 7.65 -16.25 4.87
CA LYS A 94 7.69 -16.31 6.34
C LYS A 94 6.61 -15.46 7.01
N LEU A 95 6.08 -14.47 6.30
CA LEU A 95 4.96 -13.65 6.73
C LEU A 95 3.89 -13.66 5.65
N PHE A 96 2.64 -13.87 6.04
CA PHE A 96 1.50 -13.76 5.15
C PHE A 96 1.27 -12.32 4.66
N ALA A 97 1.30 -11.36 5.59
CA ALA A 97 1.06 -9.95 5.25
C ALA A 97 1.88 -8.99 6.11
N THR A 98 2.27 -7.88 5.51
CA THR A 98 2.95 -6.76 6.17
C THR A 98 2.46 -5.44 5.60
N TRP A 99 2.08 -4.50 6.47
CA TRP A 99 1.66 -3.16 6.09
C TRP A 99 1.94 -2.16 7.22
N SER A 100 1.92 -0.87 6.87
CA SER A 100 1.98 0.21 7.85
C SER A 100 0.66 0.94 7.88
N ASP A 101 0.28 1.40 9.07
CA ASP A 101 -0.91 2.23 9.27
C ASP A 101 -0.63 3.23 10.40
N THR A 102 -0.68 4.51 10.06
CA THR A 102 -0.53 5.62 11.02
C THR A 102 0.76 5.49 11.82
N GLY A 103 1.88 5.25 11.12
CA GLY A 103 3.20 5.03 11.68
C GLY A 103 3.41 3.67 12.37
N LYS A 104 2.34 2.90 12.60
CA LYS A 104 2.41 1.57 13.24
C LYS A 104 2.70 0.51 12.20
N LEU A 105 3.68 -0.33 12.46
CA LEU A 105 4.06 -1.44 11.60
C LEU A 105 3.27 -2.69 12.01
N LYS A 106 2.55 -3.28 11.07
CA LYS A 106 1.62 -4.39 11.29
C LYS A 106 2.04 -5.59 10.44
N VAL A 107 2.00 -6.77 11.03
CA VAL A 107 2.30 -8.04 10.36
C VAL A 107 1.28 -9.11 10.71
N ARG A 108 1.12 -10.06 9.81
CA ARG A 108 0.41 -11.33 10.02
C ARG A 108 1.31 -12.46 9.54
N VAL A 109 1.49 -13.47 10.40
CA VAL A 109 2.34 -14.63 10.12
C VAL A 109 1.63 -15.57 9.15
N THR A 110 0.38 -15.93 9.44
CA THR A 110 -0.48 -16.75 8.59
C THR A 110 -1.77 -16.02 8.21
N SER A 111 -2.60 -16.61 7.34
CA SER A 111 -3.91 -16.10 6.95
C SER A 111 -4.93 -16.09 8.10
N GLU A 112 -4.75 -16.89 9.13
CA GLU A 112 -5.66 -16.96 10.28
C GLU A 112 -5.11 -16.26 11.51
N ALA A 113 -3.80 -16.00 11.54
CA ALA A 113 -3.17 -15.36 12.69
C ALA A 113 -3.69 -13.93 12.93
N PRO A 114 -3.75 -13.51 14.21
CA PRO A 114 -4.06 -12.14 14.57
C PRO A 114 -2.98 -11.18 14.04
N THR A 115 -3.38 -9.94 13.79
CA THR A 115 -2.44 -8.88 13.41
C THR A 115 -1.59 -8.50 14.60
N LYS A 116 -0.26 -8.54 14.43
CA LYS A 116 0.72 -8.11 15.44
C LYS A 116 1.34 -6.78 15.05
N ILE A 117 1.56 -5.91 16.03
CA ILE A 117 2.28 -4.65 15.85
C ILE A 117 3.75 -4.90 16.23
N ILE A 118 4.66 -4.52 15.33
CA ILE A 118 6.11 -4.63 15.56
C ILE A 118 6.71 -3.24 15.76
N LYS A 119 7.72 -3.15 16.61
CA LYS A 119 8.45 -1.90 16.88
C LYS A 119 9.96 -2.06 16.69
N SER A 120 10.45 -3.28 16.53
CA SER A 120 11.87 -3.60 16.42
C SER A 120 12.12 -4.79 15.49
N LEU A 121 13.38 -4.98 15.09
CA LEU A 121 13.82 -6.19 14.39
C LEU A 121 13.72 -7.44 15.28
N ALA A 122 13.94 -7.30 16.59
CA ALA A 122 13.77 -8.38 17.55
C ALA A 122 12.31 -8.90 17.59
N ASP A 123 11.33 -8.02 17.39
CA ASP A 123 9.92 -8.46 17.28
C ASP A 123 9.68 -9.31 16.03
N LEU A 124 10.36 -9.02 14.93
CA LEU A 124 10.32 -9.87 13.73
C LEU A 124 10.98 -11.22 14.00
N GLN A 125 12.17 -11.23 14.62
CA GLN A 125 12.90 -12.43 14.99
C GLN A 125 12.07 -13.38 15.86
N LYS A 126 11.36 -12.85 16.85
CA LYS A 126 10.42 -13.64 17.69
C LYS A 126 9.31 -14.32 16.89
N LEU A 127 8.97 -13.82 15.70
CA LEU A 127 7.90 -14.36 14.86
C LEU A 127 8.39 -15.38 13.84
N VAL A 128 9.61 -15.24 13.34
CA VAL A 128 10.11 -16.03 12.19
C VAL A 128 11.39 -16.81 12.48
N GLY A 129 11.92 -16.71 13.72
CA GLY A 129 13.22 -17.22 14.11
C GLY A 129 14.37 -16.38 13.56
N ASP A 130 15.57 -16.96 13.57
CA ASP A 130 16.73 -16.37 12.91
C ASP A 130 16.57 -16.44 11.39
N ASP A 131 16.64 -15.28 10.74
CA ASP A 131 16.61 -15.17 9.27
C ASP A 131 17.60 -14.09 8.81
N PRO A 132 18.39 -14.35 7.76
CA PRO A 132 19.35 -13.37 7.23
C PRO A 132 18.71 -12.08 6.68
N ALA A 133 17.38 -12.02 6.50
CA ALA A 133 16.67 -10.79 6.14
C ALA A 133 16.48 -9.83 7.31
N LEU A 134 16.86 -10.22 8.54
CA LEU A 134 16.86 -9.36 9.72
C LEU A 134 18.13 -8.50 9.82
N GLU A 135 19.12 -8.74 8.95
CA GLU A 135 20.28 -7.89 8.84
C GLU A 135 19.88 -6.46 8.45
N PRO A 136 20.48 -5.43 9.07
CA PRO A 136 20.17 -4.05 8.76
C PRO A 136 20.40 -3.81 7.27
N ALA A 137 19.42 -3.17 6.61
CA ALA A 137 19.56 -2.79 5.21
C ALA A 137 20.88 -2.02 5.02
N PRO A 138 21.67 -2.29 3.96
CA PRO A 138 22.90 -1.57 3.72
C PRO A 138 22.59 -0.07 3.70
N GLU A 139 23.39 0.71 4.43
CA GLU A 139 23.23 2.15 4.64
C GLU A 139 23.08 2.96 3.34
N THR A 140 23.50 2.37 2.22
CA THR A 140 23.40 2.86 0.84
C THR A 140 22.04 2.69 0.17
N ALA A 141 21.00 2.19 0.85
CA ALA A 141 19.65 2.12 0.28
C ALA A 141 19.03 3.53 0.19
N GLU A 142 19.36 4.23 -0.90
CA GLU A 142 18.78 5.52 -1.31
C GLU A 142 17.26 5.52 -1.10
N PRO A 143 16.70 6.48 -0.32
CA PRO A 143 15.27 6.58 -0.16
C PRO A 143 14.65 6.94 -1.53
N GLY A 144 13.79 6.06 -2.02
CA GLY A 144 12.87 6.38 -3.11
C GLY A 144 13.05 5.61 -4.42
N ARG A 145 13.84 4.53 -4.49
CA ARG A 145 13.66 3.60 -5.62
C ARG A 145 12.42 2.75 -5.34
N ALA A 146 11.25 3.26 -5.72
CA ALA A 146 10.16 2.37 -6.09
C ALA A 146 10.76 1.37 -7.09
N SER A 147 10.85 0.09 -6.68
CA SER A 147 11.47 -0.95 -7.49
C SER A 147 10.74 -0.99 -8.84
N ALA A 148 11.43 -0.54 -9.88
CA ALA A 148 11.03 -0.68 -11.28
C ALA A 148 11.00 -2.16 -11.73
N ASN A 149 11.41 -3.10 -10.88
CA ASN A 149 11.09 -4.51 -11.04
C ASN A 149 9.83 -4.84 -10.25
N ARG A 150 8.66 -4.62 -10.87
CA ARG A 150 7.56 -5.58 -10.72
C ARG A 150 7.90 -6.73 -11.68
N PRO A 151 8.03 -7.99 -11.23
CA PRO A 151 7.95 -9.09 -12.18
C PRO A 151 6.59 -9.00 -12.88
N ASP A 152 6.62 -9.15 -14.20
CA ASP A 152 5.45 -9.30 -15.03
C ASP A 152 4.52 -10.35 -14.41
N LEU A 153 3.32 -9.92 -14.01
CA LEU A 153 2.29 -10.80 -13.44
C LEU A 153 1.67 -11.72 -14.50
N SER A 154 2.13 -11.68 -15.76
CA SER A 154 1.70 -12.58 -16.83
C SER A 154 2.39 -13.96 -16.82
N ALA A 155 3.45 -14.16 -16.02
CA ALA A 155 4.30 -15.36 -16.10
C ALA A 155 4.38 -16.20 -14.80
N ALA A 156 3.34 -16.18 -13.96
CA ALA A 156 3.19 -17.16 -12.89
C ALA A 156 2.03 -18.08 -13.22
N GLY A 157 2.37 -19.34 -13.54
CA GLY A 157 1.42 -20.41 -13.76
C GLY A 157 0.42 -20.53 -12.61
N GLU A 158 -0.76 -20.97 -13.00
CA GLU A 158 -1.83 -21.47 -12.14
C GLU A 158 -1.24 -22.28 -10.97
N GLU A 159 -1.65 -21.98 -9.73
CA GLU A 159 -2.06 -22.92 -8.67
C GLU A 159 -2.30 -22.13 -7.37
N GLY A 160 -3.48 -22.31 -6.75
CA GLY A 160 -3.65 -22.13 -5.30
C GLY A 160 -4.38 -20.89 -4.77
N ASP A 161 -5.71 -20.91 -4.90
CA ASP A 161 -6.73 -20.42 -3.96
C ASP A 161 -6.65 -18.98 -3.39
N GLY A 162 -7.44 -18.09 -3.98
CA GLY A 162 -7.67 -16.73 -3.48
C GLY A 162 -9.00 -16.14 -3.98
N PHE A 163 -10.02 -16.19 -3.12
CA PHE A 163 -11.25 -15.39 -3.14
C PHE A 163 -11.99 -15.27 -4.49
N ARG A 164 -12.95 -16.17 -4.74
CA ARG A 164 -13.96 -16.02 -5.79
C ARG A 164 -15.16 -15.19 -5.26
N PRO A 165 -15.54 -14.07 -5.90
CA PRO A 165 -16.80 -13.42 -5.58
C PRO A 165 -17.98 -14.33 -5.97
N VAL A 166 -18.94 -14.48 -5.06
CA VAL A 166 -20.14 -15.30 -5.24
C VAL A 166 -21.00 -14.69 -6.36
N PRO A 167 -21.38 -15.43 -7.41
CA PRO A 167 -22.26 -14.89 -8.44
C PRO A 167 -23.66 -14.65 -7.86
N GLY A 168 -24.13 -13.40 -7.98
CA GLY A 168 -25.46 -12.98 -7.58
C GLY A 168 -26.55 -13.77 -8.31
N ARG A 169 -27.56 -14.20 -7.54
CA ARG A 169 -28.75 -14.93 -8.00
C ARG A 169 -29.57 -14.02 -8.94
N GLY A 170 -29.45 -14.25 -10.25
CA GLY A 170 -30.18 -13.51 -11.28
C GLY A 170 -31.68 -13.82 -11.26
N GLY A 171 -32.48 -12.76 -11.13
CA GLY A 171 -33.94 -12.79 -11.26
C GLY A 171 -34.40 -12.73 -12.73
N SER A 172 -35.38 -13.58 -13.03
CA SER A 172 -36.37 -13.59 -14.12
C SER A 172 -36.30 -12.50 -15.21
N GLY A 173 -36.15 -12.94 -16.47
CA GLY A 173 -36.43 -12.16 -17.68
C GLY A 173 -37.33 -12.95 -18.64
N ARG A 174 -38.61 -12.60 -18.67
CA ARG A 174 -39.70 -13.18 -19.47
C ARG A 174 -39.51 -12.81 -20.95
N LYS A 175 -39.45 -13.79 -21.87
CA LYS A 175 -39.53 -13.54 -23.33
C LYS A 175 -40.96 -13.16 -23.70
N GLN A 176 -41.14 -12.04 -24.39
CA GLN A 176 -42.35 -11.79 -25.18
C GLN A 176 -42.15 -12.25 -26.62
N LYS A 177 -43.28 -12.61 -27.23
CA LYS A 177 -43.47 -13.33 -28.47
C LYS A 177 -43.66 -12.36 -29.63
#